data_AF-A0A544TJD3-F1
#
_entry.id   AF-A0A544TJD3-F1
#
_cell.length_a   1.000
_cell.length_b   1.000
_cell.length_c   1.000
_cell.angle_alpha   90.00
_cell.angle_beta   90.00
_cell.angle_gamma   90.00
#
_symmetry.space_group_name_H-M   'P 1'
#
loop_
_entity.id
_entity.type
_entity.pdbx_description
1 polymer ?
#
loop_
_entity_poly.entity_id
_entity_poly.type
_entity_poly.pdbx_seq_one_letter_code
_entity_poly.pdbx_strand_id
1 'polypeptide(L)'
;MSQVSPITSSKPEIKSIYTDYPKDGIWVQIPKGTEKITFHVEAENTETILFWLIPTGTQTWTERKLIGYDIQENQIDNNFSLTWNIDKPYLHDHLYIQAIGKEIVTNDTINLYME
;
A
#
# COMPACT_ATOMS: atom_id res chain seq x y z
N MET A 1 -37.66 -1.77 23.85
CA MET A 1 -36.55 -0.85 23.52
C MET A 1 -35.44 -1.70 22.94
N SER A 2 -35.27 -1.66 21.62
CA SER A 2 -34.17 -2.40 20.97
C SER A 2 -32.88 -1.64 21.24
N GLN A 3 -31.92 -2.29 21.89
CA GLN A 3 -30.57 -1.75 22.00
C GLN A 3 -29.94 -1.73 20.60
N VAL A 4 -29.60 -0.53 20.13
CA VAL A 4 -28.74 -0.35 18.97
C VAL A 4 -27.33 -0.57 19.48
N SER A 5 -26.70 -1.69 19.11
CA SER A 5 -25.28 -1.89 19.35
C SER A 5 -24.49 -0.72 18.74
N PRO A 6 -23.48 -0.16 19.42
CA PRO A 6 -22.61 0.80 18.78
C PRO A 6 -21.97 0.10 17.58
N ILE A 7 -22.09 0.70 16.40
CA ILE A 7 -21.35 0.28 15.22
C ILE A 7 -19.89 0.55 15.61
N THR A 8 -19.15 -0.46 16.07
CA THR A 8 -17.73 -0.35 16.29
C THR A 8 -17.12 0.01 14.94
N SER A 9 -16.77 1.29 14.77
CA SER A 9 -15.92 1.73 13.68
C SER A 9 -14.56 1.06 13.90
N SER A 10 -14.39 -0.11 13.33
CA SER A 10 -13.14 -0.84 13.38
C SER A 10 -12.11 -0.08 12.54
N LYS A 11 -10.96 0.21 13.13
CA LYS A 11 -9.87 0.94 12.50
C LYS A 11 -9.30 0.11 11.34
N PRO A 12 -9.00 0.70 10.17
CA PRO A 12 -8.29 0.02 9.10
C PRO A 12 -6.97 -0.54 9.59
N GLU A 13 -6.67 -1.80 9.27
CA GLU A 13 -5.46 -2.45 9.73
C GLU A 13 -4.76 -3.16 8.58
N ILE A 14 -3.56 -2.70 8.22
CA ILE A 14 -2.69 -3.37 7.25
C ILE A 14 -2.02 -4.54 7.98
N LYS A 15 -2.36 -5.77 7.58
CA LYS A 15 -1.85 -7.01 8.18
C LYS A 15 -0.54 -7.43 7.54
N SER A 16 -0.47 -7.34 6.22
CA SER A 16 0.71 -7.75 5.46
C SER A 16 0.83 -6.96 4.16
N ILE A 17 2.08 -6.83 3.71
CA ILE A 17 2.43 -6.29 2.39
C ILE A 17 3.39 -7.28 1.77
N TYR A 18 3.17 -7.67 0.53
CA TYR A 18 4.09 -8.53 -0.22
C TYR A 18 4.08 -8.21 -1.70
N THR A 19 5.07 -8.74 -2.41
CA THR A 19 5.32 -8.47 -3.82
C THR A 19 5.81 -9.72 -4.53
N ASP A 20 5.88 -9.67 -5.86
CA ASP A 20 6.48 -10.72 -6.69
C ASP A 20 7.99 -10.94 -6.41
N TYR A 21 8.63 -9.99 -5.71
CA TYR A 21 10.06 -9.98 -5.43
C TYR A 21 10.37 -10.17 -3.93
N PRO A 22 11.56 -10.73 -3.61
CA PRO A 22 11.95 -10.97 -2.22
C PRO A 22 12.17 -9.66 -1.45
N LYS A 23 11.95 -9.74 -0.14
CA LYS A 23 12.24 -8.68 0.82
C LYS A 23 13.46 -9.02 1.65
N ASP A 24 14.31 -8.03 1.89
CA ASP A 24 15.33 -8.02 2.92
C ASP A 24 15.00 -6.92 3.94
N GLY A 25 14.43 -7.33 5.07
CA GLY A 25 13.81 -6.42 6.03
C GLY A 25 12.67 -5.62 5.40
N ILE A 26 12.83 -4.30 5.32
CA ILE A 26 11.84 -3.38 4.71
C ILE A 26 12.08 -3.14 3.22
N TRP A 27 13.16 -3.67 2.64
CA TRP A 27 13.54 -3.43 1.25
C TRP A 27 13.07 -4.55 0.33
N VAL A 28 12.29 -4.20 -0.69
CA VAL A 28 11.99 -5.08 -1.82
C VAL A 28 13.14 -4.98 -2.83
N GLN A 29 13.74 -6.12 -3.17
CA GLN A 29 14.86 -6.23 -4.10
C GLN A 29 14.34 -6.51 -5.51
N ILE A 30 14.22 -5.47 -6.33
CA ILE A 30 13.66 -5.54 -7.68
C ILE A 30 14.82 -5.72 -8.68
N PRO A 31 14.81 -6.79 -9.52
CA PRO A 31 15.83 -6.99 -10.53
C PRO A 31 15.91 -5.82 -11.52
N LYS A 32 17.13 -5.46 -11.92
CA LYS A 32 17.38 -4.44 -12.94
C LYS A 32 16.63 -4.74 -14.23
N GLY A 33 16.00 -3.71 -14.80
CA GLY A 33 15.22 -3.82 -16.04
C GLY A 33 13.82 -4.41 -15.85
N THR A 34 13.37 -4.61 -14.61
CA THR A 34 11.97 -4.97 -14.35
C THR A 34 11.04 -3.85 -14.81
N GLU A 35 10.08 -4.20 -15.65
CA GLU A 35 9.09 -3.24 -16.17
C GLU A 35 7.81 -3.20 -15.34
N LYS A 36 7.53 -4.24 -14.55
CA LYS A 36 6.30 -4.38 -13.78
C LYS A 36 6.53 -5.04 -12.44
N ILE A 37 5.79 -4.58 -11.43
CA ILE A 37 5.74 -5.18 -10.10
C ILE A 37 4.30 -5.19 -9.62
N THR A 38 3.86 -6.28 -8.98
CA THR A 38 2.58 -6.33 -8.29
C THR A 38 2.79 -6.18 -6.78
N PHE A 39 2.08 -5.22 -6.20
CA PHE A 39 1.97 -5.06 -4.76
C PHE A 39 0.67 -5.70 -4.29
N HIS A 40 0.76 -6.49 -3.22
CA HIS A 40 -0.38 -7.07 -2.54
C HIS A 40 -0.42 -6.57 -1.10
N VAL A 41 -1.62 -6.25 -0.63
CA VAL A 41 -1.88 -5.78 0.72
C VAL A 41 -3.04 -6.55 1.28
N GLU A 42 -2.83 -7.20 2.41
CA GLU A 42 -3.93 -7.74 3.22
C GLU A 42 -4.30 -6.68 4.25
N ALA A 43 -5.53 -6.18 4.21
CA ALA A 43 -6.01 -5.18 5.14
C ALA A 43 -7.45 -5.42 5.57
N GLU A 44 -7.71 -5.29 6.87
CA GLU A 44 -9.06 -5.41 7.44
C GLU A 44 -9.68 -4.03 7.62
N ASN A 45 -11.02 -3.97 7.65
CA ASN A 45 -11.79 -2.74 7.90
C ASN A 45 -11.40 -1.58 6.95
N THR A 46 -11.02 -1.94 5.73
CA THR A 46 -10.46 -1.02 4.74
C THR A 46 -11.38 -1.01 3.54
N GLU A 47 -11.77 0.18 3.11
CA GLU A 47 -12.59 0.41 1.91
C GLU A 47 -11.70 0.68 0.69
N THR A 48 -10.53 1.30 0.90
CA THR A 48 -9.62 1.67 -0.19
C THR A 48 -8.17 1.63 0.29
N ILE A 49 -7.30 1.08 -0.55
CA ILE A 49 -5.84 1.22 -0.43
C ILE A 49 -5.36 2.20 -1.50
N LEU A 50 -4.58 3.20 -1.09
CA LEU A 50 -3.82 4.06 -2.00
C LEU A 50 -2.33 3.71 -1.94
N PHE A 51 -1.70 3.61 -3.11
CA PHE A 51 -0.28 3.32 -3.24
C PHE A 51 0.46 4.58 -3.69
N TRP A 52 1.36 5.08 -2.84
CA TRP A 52 2.14 6.28 -3.11
C TRP A 52 3.61 5.94 -3.23
N LEU A 53 4.26 6.45 -4.27
CA LEU A 53 5.71 6.43 -4.40
C LEU A 53 6.28 7.74 -3.84
N ILE A 54 7.28 7.66 -2.97
CA ILE A 54 7.93 8.81 -2.34
C ILE A 54 9.44 8.69 -2.51
N PRO A 55 10.13 9.68 -3.10
CA PRO A 55 11.58 9.68 -3.18
C PRO A 55 12.23 9.55 -1.80
N THR A 56 13.32 8.80 -1.67
CA THR A 56 14.11 8.81 -0.43
C THR A 56 14.76 10.17 -0.21
N GLY A 57 14.78 10.65 1.02
CA GLY A 57 15.37 11.94 1.39
C GLY A 57 14.63 12.57 2.57
N THR A 58 15.11 13.72 3.03
CA THR A 58 14.40 14.50 4.05
C THR A 58 13.32 15.36 3.40
N GLN A 59 12.12 15.38 4.01
CA GLN A 59 10.99 16.24 3.59
C GLN A 59 10.43 15.97 2.18
N THR A 60 10.67 14.79 1.60
CA THR A 60 10.22 14.43 0.24
C THR A 60 8.73 14.06 0.14
N TRP A 61 7.96 14.11 1.23
CA TRP A 61 6.52 13.81 1.24
C TRP A 61 5.71 14.68 0.25
N THR A 62 6.16 15.91 -0.01
CA THR A 62 5.54 16.81 -0.99
C THR A 62 5.76 16.37 -2.44
N GLU A 63 6.72 15.47 -2.69
CA GLU A 63 7.05 14.92 -4.00
C GLU A 63 6.38 13.56 -4.26
N ARG A 64 5.50 13.11 -3.35
CA ARG A 64 4.82 11.83 -3.51
C ARG A 64 3.97 11.78 -4.78
N LYS A 65 4.00 10.63 -5.45
CA LYS A 65 3.18 10.34 -6.62
C LYS A 65 2.22 9.20 -6.29
N LEU A 66 0.92 9.41 -6.50
CA LEU A 66 -0.04 8.31 -6.47
C LEU A 66 0.21 7.43 -7.70
N ILE A 67 0.57 6.15 -7.49
CA ILE A 67 0.82 5.20 -8.58
C ILE A 67 -0.38 4.30 -8.86
N GLY A 68 -1.34 4.23 -7.93
CA GLY A 68 -2.59 3.52 -8.12
C GLY A 68 -3.36 3.37 -6.81
N TYR A 69 -4.49 2.69 -6.90
CA TYR A 69 -5.35 2.37 -5.77
C TYR A 69 -6.13 1.10 -6.05
N ASP A 70 -6.66 0.51 -4.98
CA ASP A 70 -7.60 -0.60 -5.07
C ASP A 70 -8.75 -0.38 -4.06
N ILE A 71 -9.95 -0.81 -4.41
CA ILE A 71 -11.19 -0.58 -3.66
C ILE A 71 -11.79 -1.93 -3.29
N GLN A 72 -12.25 -2.07 -2.06
CA GLN A 72 -12.96 -3.26 -1.63
C GLN A 72 -14.23 -3.46 -2.48
N GLU A 73 -14.26 -4.50 -3.31
CA GLU A 73 -15.42 -4.79 -4.16
C GLU A 73 -16.58 -5.45 -3.39
N ASN A 74 -16.26 -6.21 -2.33
CA ASN A 74 -17.24 -6.87 -1.48
C ASN A 74 -16.74 -6.96 -0.02
N GLN A 75 -17.68 -7.06 0.94
CA GLN A 75 -17.38 -7.01 2.38
C GLN A 75 -16.50 -8.16 2.91
N ILE A 76 -16.20 -9.17 2.09
CA ILE A 76 -15.43 -10.37 2.48
C ILE A 76 -13.98 -10.26 1.98
N ASP A 77 -13.73 -9.45 0.96
CA ASP A 77 -12.40 -9.31 0.39
C ASP A 77 -11.56 -8.31 1.20
N ASN A 78 -10.51 -8.83 1.82
CA ASN A 78 -9.52 -8.05 2.55
C ASN A 78 -8.18 -7.99 1.79
N ASN A 79 -8.17 -8.41 0.51
CA ASN A 79 -6.99 -8.40 -0.32
C ASN A 79 -7.09 -7.25 -1.31
N PHE A 80 -6.02 -6.48 -1.38
CA PHE A 80 -5.88 -5.36 -2.30
C PHE A 80 -4.64 -5.57 -3.13
N SER A 81 -4.66 -5.14 -4.39
CA SER A 81 -3.50 -5.27 -5.26
C SER A 81 -3.34 -4.12 -6.26
N LEU A 82 -2.09 -3.88 -6.64
CA LEU A 82 -1.75 -2.96 -7.71
C LEU A 82 -0.58 -3.52 -8.52
N THR A 83 -0.80 -3.76 -9.81
CA THR A 83 0.30 -3.95 -10.76
C THR A 83 0.74 -2.58 -11.28
N TRP A 84 1.94 -2.16 -10.88
CA TRP A 84 2.55 -0.92 -11.33
C TRP A 84 3.52 -1.17 -12.49
N ASN A 85 3.35 -0.43 -13.58
CA ASN A 85 4.35 -0.36 -14.65
C ASN A 85 5.43 0.64 -14.23
N ILE A 86 6.64 0.15 -14.01
CA ILE A 86 7.77 0.94 -13.53
C ILE A 86 8.20 1.89 -14.65
N ASP A 87 7.96 3.18 -14.47
CA ASP A 87 8.29 4.26 -15.41
C ASP A 87 9.63 4.93 -15.08
N LYS A 88 10.50 4.25 -14.31
CA LYS A 88 11.78 4.77 -13.81
C LYS A 88 12.92 3.78 -14.13
N PRO A 89 14.10 4.28 -14.55
CA PRO A 89 15.25 3.42 -14.86
C PRO A 89 15.94 2.83 -13.62
N TYR A 90 15.67 3.39 -12.44
CA TYR A 90 16.16 2.93 -11.13
C TYR A 90 15.12 3.27 -10.06
N LEU A 91 15.16 2.57 -8.93
CA LEU A 91 14.31 2.81 -7.77
C LEU A 91 15.15 2.87 -6.50
N HIS A 92 14.95 3.94 -5.74
CA HIS A 92 15.41 4.09 -4.37
C HIS A 92 14.37 4.98 -3.69
N ASP A 93 13.16 4.43 -3.58
CA ASP A 93 11.94 5.14 -3.19
C ASP A 93 11.24 4.36 -2.07
N HIS A 94 10.36 5.05 -1.35
CA HIS A 94 9.41 4.45 -0.43
C HIS A 94 8.09 4.17 -1.16
N LEU A 95 7.55 2.97 -0.98
CA LEU A 95 6.15 2.68 -1.23
C LEU A 95 5.38 2.93 0.07
N TYR A 96 4.65 4.04 0.11
CA TYR A 96 3.78 4.40 1.21
C TYR A 96 2.36 3.95 0.92
N ILE A 97 1.84 3.08 1.78
CA ILE A 97 0.52 2.47 1.64
C ILE A 97 -0.42 3.17 2.60
N GLN A 98 -1.55 3.64 2.09
CA GLN A 98 -2.57 4.31 2.88
C GLN A 98 -3.86 3.49 2.84
N ALA A 99 -4.27 2.95 3.98
CA ALA A 99 -5.53 2.24 4.15
C ALA A 99 -6.60 3.20 4.69
N ILE A 100 -7.67 3.34 3.92
CA ILE A 100 -8.79 4.23 4.19
C ILE A 100 -10.00 3.36 4.53
N GLY A 101 -10.58 3.57 5.71
CA GLY A 101 -11.90 3.07 6.05
C GLY A 101 -12.86 4.23 6.31
N LYS A 102 -14.04 3.91 6.84
CA LYS A 102 -15.19 4.81 6.97
C LYS A 102 -14.88 6.21 7.52
N GLU A 103 -13.94 6.34 8.45
CA GLU A 103 -13.57 7.63 9.07
C GLU A 103 -12.10 7.74 9.48
N ILE A 104 -11.33 6.66 9.34
CA ILE A 104 -9.97 6.55 9.85
C ILE A 104 -9.05 6.17 8.69
N VAL A 105 -7.83 6.70 8.74
CA VAL A 105 -6.76 6.35 7.83
C VAL A 105 -5.61 5.75 8.62
N THR A 106 -5.08 4.62 8.15
CA THR A 106 -3.82 4.05 8.63
C THR A 106 -2.84 3.93 7.49
N ASN A 107 -1.57 3.73 7.84
CA ASN A 107 -0.50 3.70 6.87
C ASN A 107 0.60 2.74 7.29
N ASP A 108 1.32 2.27 6.29
CA ASP A 108 2.53 1.49 6.43
C ASP A 108 3.47 1.81 5.26
N THR A 109 4.74 1.42 5.35
CA THR A 109 5.75 1.77 4.35
C THR A 109 6.76 0.66 4.17
N ILE A 110 7.06 0.36 2.91
CA ILE A 110 8.19 -0.48 2.51
C ILE A 110 9.08 0.31 1.55
N ASN A 111 10.33 -0.11 1.40
CA ASN A 111 11.27 0.52 0.50
C ASN A 111 11.42 -0.31 -0.78
N LEU A 112 11.63 0.36 -1.91
CA LEU A 112 11.85 -0.27 -3.21
C LEU A 112 13.28 0.03 -3.68
N TYR A 113 14.01 -1.02 -4.07
CA TYR A 113 15.35 -0.91 -4.62
C TYR A 113 15.43 -1.56 -6.00
N MET A 114 15.93 -0.81 -7.00
CA MET A 114 16.26 -1.30 -8.34
C MET A 114 17.46 -0.52 -8.89
N GLU A 115 18.50 -1.24 -9.35
CA GLU A 115 19.73 -0.68 -9.94
C GLU A 115 19.66 -0.41 -11.44
#